data_AF-A0A6N4UP77-F1
#
_entry.id   AF-A0A6N4UP77-F1
#
_cell.length_a   1.000
_cell.length_b   1.000
_cell.length_c   1.000
_cell.angle_alpha   90.00
_cell.angle_beta   90.00
_cell.angle_gamma   90.00
#
_symmetry.space_group_name_H-M   'P 1'
#
loop_
_entity.id
_entity.type
_entity.pdbx_description
1 polymer ?
#
loop_
_entity_poly.entity_id
_entity_poly.type
_entity_poly.pdbx_seq_one_letter_code
_entity_poly.pdbx_strand_id
1 'polypeptide(L)' 'MRERGLRPLQVWVPDVRTETFAAEAHRQASLVAAADENSDDQDFIEAISTRWDEE' A
#
# COMPACT_ATOMS: atom_id res chain seq x y z
N MET A 1 5.63 15.00 18.21
CA MET A 1 4.36 14.60 17.56
C MET A 1 3.37 15.76 17.56
N ARG A 2 2.78 16.12 18.72
CA ARG A 2 1.82 17.24 18.81
C ARG A 2 2.44 18.61 18.52
N GLU A 3 3.66 18.85 19.00
CA GLU A 3 4.41 20.10 18.76
C GLU A 3 4.86 20.29 17.31
N ARG A 4 4.85 19.21 16.50
CA ARG A 4 5.11 19.27 15.05
C ARG A 4 3.81 19.43 14.23
N GLY A 5 2.69 19.75 14.88
CA GLY A 5 1.38 19.90 14.24
C GLY A 5 0.66 18.59 13.90
N LEU A 6 1.18 17.42 14.30
CA LEU A 6 0.56 16.13 13.98
C LEU A 6 -0.48 15.74 15.04
N ARG A 7 -1.66 15.30 14.58
CA ARG A 7 -2.74 14.77 15.43
C ARG A 7 -2.83 13.25 15.32
N PRO A 8 -2.76 12.50 16.42
CA PRO A 8 -2.91 11.04 16.37
C PRO A 8 -4.34 10.67 16.02
N LEU A 9 -4.50 9.77 15.04
CA LEU A 9 -5.76 9.11 14.71
C LEU A 9 -5.66 7.66 15.20
N GLN A 10 -6.69 7.19 15.90
CA GLN A 10 -6.87 5.78 16.23
C GLN A 10 -8.01 5.24 15.39
N VAL A 11 -7.73 4.17 14.65
CA VAL A 11 -8.72 3.42 13.87
C VAL A 11 -8.68 1.96 14.30
N TRP A 12 -9.84 1.32 14.29
CA TRP A 12 -9.92 -0.12 14.49
C TRP A 12 -9.65 -0.83 13.18
N VAL A 13 -8.74 -1.79 13.22
CA VAL A 13 -8.34 -2.62 12.08
C VAL A 13 -8.86 -4.05 12.32
N PRO A 14 -9.33 -4.76 11.28
CA PRO A 14 -9.69 -6.18 11.42
C PRO A 14 -8.53 -7.02 11.96
N ASP A 15 -8.84 -8.12 12.65
CA ASP A 15 -7.82 -9.08 13.04
C ASP A 15 -7.25 -9.79 11.81
N VAL A 16 -5.99 -9.48 11.51
CA VAL A 16 -5.22 -9.96 10.36
C VAL A 16 -4.97 -11.46 10.39
N ARG A 17 -5.24 -12.14 11.51
CA ARG A 17 -5.08 -13.59 11.67
C ARG A 17 -6.31 -14.39 11.22
N THR A 18 -7.41 -13.73 10.91
CA THR A 18 -8.65 -14.41 10.52
C THR A 18 -8.63 -14.83 9.05
N GLU A 19 -9.29 -15.95 8.74
CA GLU A 19 -9.46 -16.40 7.34
C GLU A 19 -10.24 -15.38 6.50
N THR A 20 -11.22 -14.70 7.10
CA THR A 20 -11.97 -13.62 6.46
C THR A 20 -11.06 -12.48 6.02
N PHE A 21 -10.11 -12.08 6.87
CA PHE A 21 -9.14 -11.06 6.50
C PHE A 21 -8.25 -11.54 5.36
N ALA A 22 -7.77 -12.79 5.40
CA ALA A 22 -6.94 -13.35 4.34
C ALA A 22 -7.69 -13.36 2.98
N ALA A 23 -8.96 -13.74 2.98
CA ALA A 23 -9.80 -13.74 1.78
C ALA A 23 -10.00 -12.34 1.19
N GLU A 24 -10.31 -11.35 2.04
CA GLU A 24 -10.49 -9.97 1.56
C GLU A 24 -9.16 -9.33 1.15
N ALA A 25 -8.07 -9.59 1.86
CA ALA A 25 -6.74 -9.12 1.48
C ALA A 25 -6.35 -9.65 0.09
N HIS A 26 -6.61 -10.93 -0.17
CA HIS A 26 -6.36 -11.53 -1.49
C HIS A 26 -7.23 -10.88 -2.58
N ARG A 27 -8.53 -10.71 -2.32
CA ARG A 27 -9.46 -10.05 -3.24
C ARG A 27 -9.02 -8.62 -3.56
N GLN A 28 -8.67 -7.83 -2.55
CA GLN A 28 -8.25 -6.44 -2.72
C GLN A 28 -6.90 -6.33 -3.42
N ALA A 29 -5.93 -7.18 -3.08
CA ALA A 29 -4.65 -7.23 -3.78
C ALA A 29 -4.83 -7.52 -5.28
N SER A 30 -5.74 -8.44 -5.63
CA SER A 30 -6.07 -8.75 -7.02
C SER A 30 -6.69 -7.56 -7.76
N LEU A 31 -7.55 -6.78 -7.09
CA LEU A 31 -8.14 -5.57 -7.66
C LEU A 31 -7.10 -4.47 -7.90
N VAL A 32 -6.16 -4.29 -6.96
CA VAL A 32 -5.06 -3.33 -7.11
C VAL A 32 -4.16 -3.73 -8.27
N ALA A 33 -3.76 -5.00 -8.37
CA ALA A 33 -2.92 -5.47 -9.46
C ALA A 33 -3.59 -5.27 -10.83
N ALA A 34 -4.89 -5.55 -10.94
CA ALA A 34 -5.64 -5.30 -12.17
C ALA A 34 -5.80 -3.80 -12.49
N ALA A 35 -5.82 -2.92 -11.48
CA ALA A 35 -5.85 -1.48 -11.69
C ALA A 35 -4.50 -0.93 -12.13
N ASP A 36 -3.39 -1.47 -11.61
CA ASP A 36 -2.01 -1.12 -11.94
C ASP A 36 -1.70 -1.38 -13.41
N GLU A 37 -2.21 -2.47 -13.99
CA GLU A 37 -2.11 -2.75 -15.43
C GLU A 37 -2.74 -1.66 -16.33
N ASN A 38 -3.55 -0.76 -15.76
CA ASN A 38 -4.27 0.28 -16.50
C ASN A 38 -3.79 1.71 -16.17
N SER A 39 -2.76 1.92 -15.34
CA SER A 39 -2.22 3.26 -15.06
C SER A 39 -0.74 3.39 -15.43
N ASP A 40 -0.35 4.58 -15.92
CA ASP A 40 1.03 4.92 -16.26
C ASP A 40 1.91 5.16 -15.01
N ASP A 41 1.38 4.95 -13.80
CA ASP A 41 2.05 5.29 -12.54
C ASP A 41 3.25 4.38 -12.30
N GLN A 42 3.16 3.10 -12.67
CA GLN A 42 4.24 2.13 -12.53
C GLN A 42 5.43 2.48 -13.44
N ASP A 43 5.17 2.87 -14.69
CA ASP A 43 6.21 3.35 -15.63
C ASP A 43 6.93 4.59 -15.10
N PHE A 44 6.19 5.52 -14.50
CA PHE A 44 6.77 6.71 -13.88
C PHE A 44 7.65 6.35 -12.67
N ILE A 45 7.18 5.48 -11.77
CA ILE A 45 7.92 5.04 -10.59
C ILE A 45 9.23 4.36 -11.00
N GLU A 46 9.18 3.47 -11.99
CA GLU A 46 10.37 2.80 -12.52
C GLU A 46 11.37 3.81 -13.09
N ALA A 47 10.91 4.81 -13.85
CA ALA A 47 11.77 5.83 -14.45
C ALA A 47 12.51 6.72 -13.43
N ILE A 48 11.95 6.92 -12.24
CA ILE A 48 12.57 7.73 -11.18
C ILE A 48 13.25 6.90 -10.10
N SER A 49 13.10 5.56 -10.12
CA SER A 49 13.70 4.67 -9.14
C SER A 49 15.20 4.49 -9.40
N THR A 50 16.01 4.56 -8.33
CA THR A 50 17.42 4.14 -8.37
C THR A 50 17.51 2.72 -7.83
N ARG A 51 18.43 1.90 -8.36
CA ARG A 51 18.66 0.58 -7.77
C ARG A 51 19.20 0.72 -6.35
N TRP A 52 18.67 -0.10 -5.45
CA TRP A 52 19.12 -0.16 -4.06
C TRP A 52 20.61 -0.49 -3.90
N ASP A 53 21.22 -1.15 -4.88
CA ASP A 53 22.65 -1.48 -4.88
C ASP A 53 23.55 -0.32 -5.36
N GLU A 54 22.96 0.83 -5.74
CA GLU A 54 23.67 2.02 -6.23
C GLU A 54 23.74 3.14 -5.17
N GLU A 55 23.35 2.87 -3.91
CA GLU A 55 23.51 3.76 -2.74
C GLU A 55 24.76 3.48 -1.89
#